data_AF-A0A9D0YSE8-F1
#
_entry.id   AF-A0A9D0YSE8-F1
#
_cell.length_a   1.000
_cell.length_b   1.000
_cell.length_c   1.000
_cell.angle_alpha   90.00
_cell.angle_beta   90.00
_cell.angle_gamma   90.00
#
_symmetry.space_group_name_H-M   'P 1'
#
loop_
_entity.id
_entity.type
_entity.pdbx_description
1 polymer ?
#
loop_
_entity_poly.entity_id
_entity_poly.type
_entity_poly.pdbx_seq_one_letter_code
_entity_poly.pdbx_strand_id
1 'polypeptide(L)'
;MIKLSKEAYQVLQEIIENEDKPDYWEKRCTNLTKREDSILRGCLSELKRSGMVSVRWTDGYPYFIQVNKDGYLYDDYVKEQKRASMSQFEIELADILERGENIKKRKNGDMTSGSAFEAELRIQEWFNDVEIFYHKYLGEYVLRDKIRYALQYPARDDYAFMKLFPCLTSIAKDKDFIEKMKGIQKKIVPAYQAKMLPEYDVFLSHANADKENFVDELSASLEKLGIRIFYDKTSLEWGDNWKDRILEGTKKAEFAIIVISENFFDREWTEKELAEFLSRQNRNGQKLILPIIHNITNGDLRKKYPSVADIQTIDSQKYTCDEIALLFARQLIKRLKMEN
;
A
#
# COMPACT_ATOMS: atom_id res chain seq x y z
N MET A 1 14.75 3.22 6.16
CA MET A 1 15.10 1.80 5.96
C MET A 1 14.37 1.28 4.72
N ILE A 2 14.97 0.34 3.98
CA ILE A 2 14.30 -0.30 2.84
C ILE A 2 13.30 -1.33 3.35
N LYS A 3 12.09 -1.36 2.80
CA LYS A 3 11.08 -2.37 3.13
C LYS A 3 11.48 -3.72 2.55
N LEU A 4 11.59 -4.73 3.41
CA LEU A 4 11.89 -6.11 3.05
C LEU A 4 10.66 -6.83 2.47
N SER A 5 10.91 -7.79 1.59
CA SER A 5 9.95 -8.83 1.23
C SER A 5 9.53 -9.63 2.45
N LYS A 6 8.36 -10.29 2.37
CA LYS A 6 7.84 -11.08 3.48
C LYS A 6 8.76 -12.25 3.80
N GLU A 7 9.32 -12.85 2.76
CA GLU A 7 10.25 -13.97 2.82
C GLU A 7 11.59 -13.53 3.42
N ALA A 8 12.15 -12.39 2.99
CA ALA A 8 13.38 -11.85 3.57
C ALA A 8 13.19 -11.45 5.04
N TYR A 9 12.04 -10.89 5.40
CA TYR A 9 11.70 -10.58 6.80
C TYR A 9 11.65 -11.85 7.67
N GLN A 10 11.05 -12.94 7.18
CA GLN A 10 11.04 -14.21 7.90
C GLN A 10 12.46 -14.76 8.11
N VAL A 11 13.30 -14.68 7.07
CA VAL A 11 14.71 -15.09 7.18
C VAL A 11 15.47 -14.20 8.16
N LEU A 12 15.21 -12.88 8.21
CA LEU A 12 15.83 -11.99 9.20
C LEU A 12 15.48 -12.40 10.64
N GLN A 13 14.21 -12.71 10.90
CA GLN A 13 13.76 -13.19 12.20
C GLN A 13 14.40 -14.55 12.55
N GLU A 14 14.47 -15.47 11.58
CA GLU A 14 15.14 -16.76 11.73
C GLU A 14 16.64 -16.59 12.08
N ILE A 15 17.33 -15.60 11.48
CA ILE A 15 18.72 -15.26 11.81
C ILE A 15 18.82 -14.78 13.26
N ILE A 16 17.98 -13.82 13.67
CA ILE A 16 18.01 -13.24 15.02
C ILE A 16 17.71 -14.30 16.08
N GLU A 17 16.71 -15.16 15.87
CA GLU A 17 16.32 -16.23 16.81
C GLU A 17 17.39 -17.32 16.99
N ASN A 18 18.31 -17.46 16.04
CA ASN A 18 19.32 -18.52 16.02
C ASN A 18 20.75 -17.97 16.00
N GLU A 19 20.94 -16.70 16.37
CA GLU A 19 22.26 -16.05 16.38
C GLU A 19 23.26 -16.75 17.30
N ASP A 20 22.79 -17.27 18.44
CA ASP A 20 23.60 -18.00 19.41
C ASP A 20 23.87 -19.47 19.03
N LYS A 21 23.39 -19.94 17.87
CA LYS A 21 23.49 -21.34 17.43
C LYS A 21 24.44 -21.48 16.22
N PRO A 22 25.75 -21.69 16.44
CA PRO A 22 26.75 -21.66 15.36
C PRO A 22 26.48 -22.67 14.23
N ASP A 23 25.97 -23.86 14.54
CA ASP A 23 25.72 -24.92 13.54
C ASP A 23 24.36 -24.79 12.83
N TYR A 24 23.55 -23.80 13.19
CA TYR A 24 22.16 -23.70 12.69
C TYR A 24 22.13 -23.53 11.17
N TRP A 25 22.90 -22.57 10.67
CA TRP A 25 22.91 -22.21 9.25
C TRP A 25 23.53 -23.31 8.38
N GLU A 26 24.51 -24.03 8.90
CA GLU A 26 25.08 -25.19 8.21
C GLU A 26 24.00 -26.26 7.99
N LYS A 27 23.27 -26.63 9.06
CA LYS A 27 22.17 -27.61 9.03
C LYS A 27 21.00 -27.14 8.16
N ARG A 28 20.66 -25.85 8.26
CA ARG A 28 19.59 -25.21 7.48
C ARG A 28 19.85 -25.26 5.98
N CYS A 29 21.12 -25.29 5.57
CA CYS A 29 21.53 -25.35 4.17
C CYS A 29 21.78 -26.77 3.63
N THR A 30 21.89 -27.81 4.47
CA THR A 30 22.38 -29.13 4.03
C THR A 30 21.35 -29.98 3.27
N ASN A 31 20.05 -29.69 3.38
CA ASN A 31 18.97 -30.52 2.81
C ASN A 31 17.92 -29.73 2.02
N LEU A 32 18.31 -28.61 1.40
CA LEU A 32 17.38 -27.78 0.64
C LEU A 32 17.18 -28.31 -0.78
N THR A 33 15.94 -28.26 -1.26
CA THR A 33 15.67 -28.39 -2.69
C THR A 33 16.27 -27.20 -3.44
N LYS A 34 16.55 -27.36 -4.75
CA LYS A 34 17.05 -26.26 -5.61
C LYS A 34 16.20 -24.99 -5.53
N ARG A 35 14.89 -25.14 -5.36
CA ARG A 35 13.96 -24.03 -5.24
C ARG A 35 14.11 -23.31 -3.90
N GLU A 36 14.19 -24.05 -2.80
CA GLU A 36 14.34 -23.49 -1.46
C GLU A 36 15.71 -22.80 -1.28
N ASP A 37 16.77 -23.39 -1.82
CA ASP A 37 18.11 -22.78 -1.83
C ASP A 37 18.11 -21.46 -2.61
N SER A 38 17.49 -21.43 -3.80
CA SER A 38 17.36 -20.20 -4.59
C SER A 38 16.60 -19.10 -3.84
N ILE A 39 15.48 -19.44 -3.18
CA ILE A 39 14.70 -18.49 -2.38
C ILE A 39 15.51 -17.95 -1.21
N LEU A 40 16.19 -18.84 -0.46
CA LEU A 40 17.01 -18.45 0.69
C LEU A 40 18.17 -17.52 0.28
N ARG A 41 18.85 -17.83 -0.83
CA ARG A 41 19.89 -16.96 -1.40
C ARG A 41 19.36 -15.60 -1.83
N GLY A 42 18.18 -15.58 -2.44
CA GLY A 42 17.47 -14.35 -2.79
C GLY A 42 17.22 -13.49 -1.56
N CYS A 43 16.68 -14.09 -0.49
CA CYS A 43 16.43 -13.43 0.79
C CYS A 43 17.71 -12.88 1.43
N LEU A 44 18.78 -13.69 1.53
CA LEU A 44 20.07 -13.25 2.09
C LEU A 44 20.72 -12.13 1.27
N SER A 45 20.58 -12.18 -0.05
CA SER A 45 21.06 -11.12 -0.95
C SER A 45 20.27 -9.83 -0.76
N GLU A 46 18.94 -9.93 -0.60
CA GLU A 46 18.08 -8.81 -0.30
C GLU A 46 18.43 -8.17 1.04
N LEU A 47 18.57 -8.97 2.11
CA LEU A 47 18.94 -8.52 3.46
C LEU A 47 20.31 -7.83 3.47
N LYS A 48 21.28 -8.37 2.73
CA LYS A 48 22.61 -7.75 2.57
C LYS A 48 22.53 -6.42 1.84
N ARG A 49 21.81 -6.35 0.71
CA ARG A 49 21.63 -5.13 -0.08
C ARG A 49 20.90 -4.03 0.70
N SER A 50 19.97 -4.43 1.57
CA SER A 50 19.21 -3.52 2.44
C SER A 50 19.94 -3.15 3.73
N GLY A 51 21.18 -3.64 3.93
CA GLY A 51 22.02 -3.28 5.08
C GLY A 51 21.61 -3.96 6.40
N MET A 52 20.68 -4.90 6.37
CA MET A 52 20.15 -5.58 7.56
C MET A 52 21.14 -6.58 8.14
N VAL A 53 21.91 -7.24 7.27
CA VAL A 53 22.87 -8.27 7.65
C VAL A 53 24.15 -8.17 6.83
N SER A 54 25.23 -8.69 7.38
CA SER A 54 26.50 -8.89 6.71
C SER A 54 26.70 -10.37 6.43
N VAL A 55 26.75 -10.77 5.14
CA VAL A 55 26.93 -12.18 4.73
C VAL A 55 28.20 -12.38 3.92
N ARG A 56 29.00 -13.39 4.29
CA ARG A 56 30.13 -13.91 3.50
C ARG A 56 29.88 -15.34 3.03
N TRP A 57 30.35 -15.63 1.82
CA TRP A 57 30.09 -16.88 1.10
C TRP A 57 31.39 -17.59 0.75
N THR A 58 31.44 -18.92 0.88
CA THR A 58 32.54 -19.79 0.41
C THR A 58 31.93 -21.03 -0.22
N ASP A 59 32.42 -21.45 -1.38
CA ASP A 59 31.96 -22.66 -2.09
C ASP A 59 30.43 -22.76 -2.25
N GLY A 60 29.77 -21.61 -2.38
CA GLY A 60 28.31 -21.53 -2.47
C GLY A 60 27.58 -21.58 -1.13
N TYR A 61 28.23 -21.63 0.02
CA TYR A 61 27.58 -21.64 1.34
C TYR A 61 27.84 -20.35 2.14
N PRO A 62 26.83 -19.81 2.85
CA PRO A 62 27.03 -18.68 3.73
C PRO A 62 27.70 -19.17 5.02
N TYR A 63 28.98 -18.87 5.21
CA TYR A 63 29.75 -19.30 6.40
C TYR A 63 29.81 -18.23 7.49
N PHE A 64 29.34 -17.02 7.19
CA PHE A 64 29.27 -15.91 8.14
C PHE A 64 28.01 -15.09 7.86
N ILE A 65 27.16 -14.97 8.87
CA ILE A 65 25.96 -14.12 8.86
C ILE A 65 25.98 -13.34 10.18
N GLN A 66 26.00 -12.01 10.09
CA GLN A 66 25.93 -11.12 11.25
C GLN A 66 24.79 -10.13 11.05
N VAL A 67 23.95 -9.94 12.07
CA VAL A 67 22.88 -8.94 12.04
C VAL A 67 23.49 -7.56 12.30
N ASN A 68 23.18 -6.60 11.44
CA ASN A 68 23.61 -5.21 11.62
C ASN A 68 22.61 -4.47 12.53
N LYS A 69 22.98 -3.27 13.00
CA LYS A 69 22.10 -2.42 13.82
C LYS A 69 20.71 -2.23 13.21
N ASP A 70 20.64 -2.02 11.90
CA ASP A 70 19.38 -1.82 11.18
C ASP A 70 18.51 -3.08 11.15
N GLY A 71 19.13 -4.27 11.15
CA GLY A 71 18.42 -5.55 11.23
C GLY A 71 17.69 -5.72 12.57
N TYR A 72 18.34 -5.39 13.69
CA TYR A 72 17.69 -5.43 15.00
C TYR A 72 16.60 -4.38 15.18
N LEU A 73 16.74 -3.22 14.55
CA LEU A 73 15.77 -2.12 14.63
C LEU A 73 14.64 -2.26 13.60
N TYR A 74 14.66 -3.28 12.74
CA TYR A 74 13.71 -3.40 11.64
C TYR A 74 12.26 -3.58 12.13
N ASP A 75 12.03 -4.33 13.22
CA ASP A 75 10.69 -4.51 13.80
C ASP A 75 10.11 -3.20 14.30
N ASP A 76 10.93 -2.37 14.93
CA ASP A 76 10.51 -1.06 15.42
C ASP A 76 10.24 -0.13 14.24
N TYR A 77 11.08 -0.16 13.19
CA TYR A 77 10.81 0.54 11.94
C TYR A 77 9.48 0.12 11.29
N VAL A 78 9.18 -1.18 11.22
CA VAL A 78 7.91 -1.67 10.66
C VAL A 78 6.72 -1.22 11.50
N LYS A 79 6.84 -1.27 12.83
CA LYS A 79 5.81 -0.78 13.76
C LYS A 79 5.58 0.73 13.58
N GLU A 80 6.65 1.52 13.52
CA GLU A 80 6.57 2.97 13.30
C GLU A 80 5.92 3.32 11.97
N GLN A 81 6.32 2.66 10.88
CA GLN A 81 5.70 2.85 9.56
C GLN A 81 4.21 2.49 9.57
N LYS A 82 3.86 1.36 10.20
CA LYS A 82 2.45 0.96 10.35
C LYS A 82 1.69 2.01 11.16
N ARG A 83 2.23 2.47 12.28
CA ARG A 83 1.62 3.48 13.15
C ARG A 83 1.49 4.84 12.47
N ALA A 84 2.45 5.23 11.63
CA ALA A 84 2.39 6.45 10.83
C ALA A 84 1.27 6.44 9.77
N SER A 85 0.88 5.25 9.29
CA SER A 85 -0.23 5.09 8.33
C SER A 85 -1.62 4.96 8.97
N MET A 86 -1.70 4.82 10.30
CA MET A 86 -2.94 4.59 11.03
C MET A 86 -3.63 5.92 11.35
N SER A 87 -4.96 5.90 11.33
CA SER A 87 -5.79 6.98 11.85
C SER A 87 -5.66 7.08 13.37
N GLN A 88 -6.00 8.26 13.92
CA GLN A 88 -6.03 8.47 15.38
C GLN A 88 -6.89 7.42 16.11
N PHE A 89 -8.01 7.02 15.51
CA PHE A 89 -8.87 5.94 16.02
C PHE A 89 -8.14 4.61 16.16
N GLU A 90 -7.43 4.19 15.11
CA GLU A 90 -6.71 2.92 15.09
C GLU A 90 -5.53 2.93 16.08
N ILE A 91 -4.85 4.07 16.23
CA ILE A 91 -3.74 4.23 17.19
C ILE A 91 -4.26 4.05 18.62
N GLU A 92 -5.32 4.78 18.99
CA GLU A 92 -5.90 4.71 20.34
C GLU A 92 -6.42 3.29 20.65
N LEU A 93 -7.08 2.64 19.68
CA LEU A 93 -7.54 1.26 19.84
C LEU A 93 -6.36 0.28 20.00
N ALA A 94 -5.29 0.44 19.22
CA ALA A 94 -4.12 -0.43 19.30
C ALA A 94 -3.41 -0.30 20.65
N ASP A 95 -3.26 0.92 21.17
CA ASP A 95 -2.65 1.18 22.47
C ASP A 95 -3.48 0.55 23.62
N ILE A 96 -4.80 0.66 23.54
CA ILE A 96 -5.72 0.02 24.51
C ILE A 96 -5.57 -1.51 24.45
N LEU A 97 -5.51 -2.10 23.25
CA LEU A 97 -5.37 -3.54 23.08
C LEU A 97 -4.00 -4.04 23.56
N GLU A 98 -2.92 -3.32 23.29
CA GLU A 98 -1.58 -3.65 23.75
C GLU A 98 -1.50 -3.64 25.29
N ARG A 99 -2.04 -2.60 25.94
CA ARG A 99 -2.15 -2.55 27.41
C ARG A 99 -2.97 -3.72 27.95
N GLY A 100 -4.08 -4.06 27.29
CA GLY A 100 -4.92 -5.20 27.66
C GLY A 100 -4.19 -6.56 27.55
N GLU A 101 -3.45 -6.81 26.48
CA GLU A 101 -2.64 -8.03 26.35
C GLU A 101 -1.57 -8.14 27.43
N ASN A 102 -0.93 -7.03 27.79
CA ASN A 102 0.07 -7.01 28.86
C ASN A 102 -0.53 -7.35 30.24
N ILE A 103 -1.76 -6.89 30.52
CA ILE A 103 -2.52 -7.27 31.72
C ILE A 103 -2.83 -8.78 31.70
N LYS A 104 -3.27 -9.32 30.55
CA LYS A 104 -3.61 -10.73 30.38
C LYS A 104 -2.40 -11.66 30.58
N LYS A 105 -1.23 -11.31 30.02
CA LYS A 105 0.00 -12.12 30.15
C LYS A 105 0.48 -12.25 31.59
N ARG A 106 0.38 -11.18 32.40
CA ARG A 106 0.85 -11.18 33.80
C ARG A 106 -0.05 -11.97 34.74
N LYS A 107 -1.36 -12.09 34.50
CA LYS A 107 -2.24 -12.95 35.29
C LYS A 107 -1.84 -14.44 35.26
N ASN A 108 -1.05 -14.86 34.27
CA ASN A 108 -0.56 -16.23 34.13
C ASN A 108 0.82 -16.48 34.79
N GLY A 109 1.44 -15.46 35.40
CA GLY A 109 2.70 -15.57 36.14
C GLY A 109 2.53 -15.23 37.63
N ASP A 110 3.29 -15.89 38.50
CA ASP A 110 3.18 -15.83 39.97
C ASP A 110 3.32 -14.39 40.51
N MET A 111 2.38 -13.93 41.34
CA MET A 111 2.31 -12.56 41.89
C MET A 111 2.59 -12.53 43.39
N THR A 112 3.56 -11.72 43.82
CA THR A 112 3.77 -11.36 45.23
C THR A 112 2.87 -10.19 45.66
N SER A 113 2.59 -10.05 46.97
CA SER A 113 1.53 -9.15 47.50
C SER A 113 1.69 -7.65 47.18
N GLY A 114 2.91 -7.13 47.02
CA GLY A 114 3.15 -5.75 46.56
C GLY A 114 2.77 -5.52 45.09
N SER A 115 2.72 -6.58 44.28
CA SER A 115 2.33 -6.54 42.87
C SER A 115 0.82 -6.46 42.66
N ALA A 116 0.00 -6.81 43.66
CA ALA A 116 -1.45 -6.92 43.50
C ALA A 116 -2.14 -5.55 43.39
N PHE A 117 -1.77 -4.60 44.25
CA PHE A 117 -2.31 -3.24 44.22
C PHE A 117 -1.95 -2.50 42.93
N GLU A 118 -0.70 -2.62 42.46
CA GLU A 118 -0.28 -2.06 41.18
C GLU A 118 -1.01 -2.71 39.99
N ALA A 119 -1.29 -4.01 40.05
CA ALA A 119 -2.04 -4.70 39.01
C ALA A 119 -3.50 -4.20 38.95
N GLU A 120 -4.11 -3.96 40.11
CA GLU A 120 -5.46 -3.41 40.21
C GLU A 120 -5.54 -1.99 39.65
N LEU A 121 -4.57 -1.12 39.99
CA LEU A 121 -4.50 0.24 39.46
C LEU A 121 -4.40 0.26 37.93
N ARG A 122 -3.54 -0.58 37.33
CA ARG A 122 -3.39 -0.68 35.87
C ARG A 122 -4.65 -1.18 35.17
N ILE A 123 -5.40 -2.08 35.83
CA ILE A 123 -6.69 -2.53 35.32
C ILE A 123 -7.69 -1.38 35.30
N GLN A 124 -7.75 -0.58 36.37
CA GLN A 124 -8.63 0.61 36.43
C GLN A 124 -8.25 1.66 35.38
N GLU A 125 -6.96 1.96 35.22
CA GLU A 125 -6.47 2.86 34.16
C GLU A 125 -6.91 2.38 32.77
N TRP A 126 -6.78 1.07 32.51
CA TRP A 126 -7.23 0.47 31.26
C TRP A 126 -8.75 0.62 31.05
N PHE A 127 -9.57 0.43 32.09
CA PHE A 127 -11.02 0.66 31.99
C PHE A 127 -11.35 2.12 31.66
N ASN A 128 -10.66 3.08 32.29
CA ASN A 128 -10.84 4.51 32.02
C ASN A 128 -10.52 4.84 30.55
N ASP A 129 -9.43 4.28 30.02
CA ASP A 129 -9.06 4.46 28.61
C ASP A 129 -10.15 3.91 27.67
N VAL A 130 -10.70 2.75 27.99
CA VAL A 130 -11.80 2.14 27.23
C VAL A 130 -13.07 2.99 27.30
N GLU A 131 -13.37 3.58 28.45
CA GLU A 131 -14.51 4.49 28.62
C GLU A 131 -14.36 5.77 27.79
N ILE A 132 -13.18 6.39 27.82
CA ILE A 132 -12.84 7.55 26.98
C ILE A 132 -13.00 7.19 25.49
N PHE A 133 -12.42 6.07 25.06
CA PHE A 133 -12.52 5.58 23.69
C PHE A 133 -13.97 5.31 23.27
N TYR A 134 -14.76 4.71 24.16
CA TYR A 134 -16.17 4.43 23.96
C TYR A 134 -16.95 5.71 23.68
N HIS A 135 -16.79 6.74 24.50
CA HIS A 135 -17.49 8.01 24.33
C HIS A 135 -17.05 8.76 23.08
N LYS A 136 -15.78 8.64 22.70
CA LYS A 136 -15.20 9.34 21.56
C LYS A 136 -15.60 8.74 20.21
N TYR A 137 -15.70 7.41 20.11
CA TYR A 137 -15.83 6.74 18.80
C TYR A 137 -17.00 5.77 18.68
N LEU A 138 -17.46 5.14 19.77
CA LEU A 138 -18.39 4.01 19.66
C LEU A 138 -19.87 4.40 19.62
N GLY A 139 -20.18 5.68 19.36
CA GLY A 139 -21.56 6.22 19.38
C GLY A 139 -22.57 5.49 18.51
N GLU A 140 -22.15 5.00 17.34
CA GLU A 140 -23.00 4.26 16.39
C GLU A 140 -22.54 2.80 16.16
N TYR A 141 -21.63 2.29 16.99
CA TYR A 141 -21.08 0.96 16.79
C TYR A 141 -22.05 -0.15 17.23
N VAL A 142 -22.08 -1.28 16.53
CA VAL A 142 -23.03 -2.39 16.78
C VAL A 142 -22.88 -2.97 18.18
N LEU A 143 -21.65 -3.06 18.72
CA LEU A 143 -21.41 -3.57 20.08
C LEU A 143 -21.46 -2.49 21.16
N ARG A 144 -21.91 -1.27 20.86
CA ARG A 144 -21.93 -0.14 21.80
C ARG A 144 -22.60 -0.49 23.12
N ASP A 145 -23.83 -1.00 23.08
CA ASP A 145 -24.59 -1.26 24.31
C ASP A 145 -23.97 -2.38 25.14
N LYS A 146 -23.37 -3.39 24.49
CA LYS A 146 -22.63 -4.46 25.16
C LYS A 146 -21.39 -3.93 25.89
N ILE A 147 -20.65 -3.02 25.25
CA ILE A 147 -19.47 -2.37 25.84
C ILE A 147 -19.89 -1.46 26.98
N ARG A 148 -20.93 -0.63 26.78
CA ARG A 148 -21.50 0.25 27.80
C ARG A 148 -21.89 -0.50 29.06
N TYR A 149 -22.56 -1.64 28.91
CA TYR A 149 -22.97 -2.46 30.05
C TYR A 149 -21.77 -2.95 30.87
N ALA A 150 -20.71 -3.41 30.20
CA ALA A 150 -19.50 -3.88 30.87
C ALA A 150 -18.65 -2.75 31.49
N LEU A 151 -18.79 -1.51 31.03
CA LEU A 151 -18.16 -0.32 31.61
C LEU A 151 -18.89 0.25 32.83
N GLN A 152 -20.15 -0.11 33.07
CA GLN A 152 -20.96 0.53 34.11
C GLN A 152 -20.56 0.11 35.54
N TYR A 153 -20.05 -1.11 35.72
CA TYR A 153 -19.67 -1.64 37.05
C TYR A 153 -18.40 -2.53 37.01
N PRO A 154 -17.26 -2.04 36.51
CA PRO A 154 -16.06 -2.86 36.30
C PRO A 154 -15.49 -3.44 37.60
N ALA A 155 -15.61 -2.73 38.73
CA ALA A 155 -15.15 -3.20 40.04
C ALA A 155 -16.07 -4.28 40.68
N ARG A 156 -17.25 -4.54 40.12
CA ARG A 156 -18.21 -5.55 40.63
C ARG A 156 -18.31 -6.80 39.74
N ASP A 157 -17.66 -6.79 38.58
CA ASP A 157 -17.70 -7.88 37.60
C ASP A 157 -16.27 -8.33 37.27
N ASP A 158 -15.83 -9.41 37.92
CA ASP A 158 -14.51 -10.03 37.71
C ASP A 158 -14.27 -10.44 36.24
N TYR A 159 -15.33 -10.50 35.43
CA TYR A 159 -15.30 -10.83 34.02
C TYR A 159 -15.44 -9.62 33.09
N ALA A 160 -15.56 -8.38 33.61
CA ALA A 160 -15.72 -7.19 32.79
C ALA A 160 -14.57 -7.04 31.76
N PHE A 161 -13.33 -7.29 32.18
CA PHE A 161 -12.18 -7.33 31.28
C PHE A 161 -12.35 -8.41 30.19
N MET A 162 -12.76 -9.62 30.57
CA MET A 162 -12.98 -10.74 29.65
C MET A 162 -14.16 -10.52 28.70
N LYS A 163 -15.08 -9.61 29.02
CA LYS A 163 -16.19 -9.20 28.15
C LYS A 163 -15.77 -8.07 27.21
N LEU A 164 -15.03 -7.07 27.70
CA LEU A 164 -14.62 -5.89 26.94
C LEU A 164 -13.49 -6.19 25.96
N PHE A 165 -12.46 -6.90 26.39
CA PHE A 165 -11.28 -7.13 25.57
C PHE A 165 -11.61 -7.83 24.23
N PRO A 166 -12.46 -8.87 24.17
CA PRO A 166 -12.92 -9.44 22.91
C PRO A 166 -13.74 -8.48 22.06
N CYS A 167 -14.56 -7.60 22.66
CA CYS A 167 -15.33 -6.61 21.91
C CYS A 167 -14.40 -5.61 21.20
N LEU A 168 -13.37 -5.13 21.90
CA LEU A 168 -12.34 -4.25 21.33
C LEU A 168 -11.52 -4.97 20.24
N THR A 169 -11.21 -6.25 20.46
CA THR A 169 -10.54 -7.08 19.45
C THR A 169 -11.40 -7.25 18.20
N SER A 170 -12.71 -7.40 18.34
CA SER A 170 -13.65 -7.46 17.21
C SER A 170 -13.72 -6.12 16.47
N ILE A 171 -13.73 -4.99 17.17
CA ILE A 171 -13.66 -3.66 16.56
C ILE A 171 -12.40 -3.53 15.69
N ALA A 172 -11.25 -3.97 16.20
CA ALA A 172 -9.98 -3.92 15.44
C ALA A 172 -9.96 -4.80 14.17
N LYS A 173 -10.92 -5.73 14.03
CA LYS A 173 -11.08 -6.59 12.85
C LYS A 173 -12.18 -6.09 11.90
N ASP A 174 -13.01 -5.15 12.34
CA ASP A 174 -14.13 -4.60 11.57
C ASP A 174 -13.64 -3.56 10.56
N LYS A 175 -13.32 -4.02 9.35
CA LYS A 175 -12.79 -3.16 8.28
C LYS A 175 -13.75 -2.05 7.89
N ASP A 176 -15.05 -2.34 7.82
CA ASP A 176 -16.06 -1.36 7.41
C ASP A 176 -16.16 -0.21 8.43
N PHE A 177 -16.13 -0.56 9.72
CA PHE A 177 -16.14 0.45 10.76
C PHE A 177 -14.84 1.27 10.81
N ILE A 178 -13.68 0.63 10.62
CA ILE A 178 -12.39 1.33 10.54
C ILE A 178 -12.37 2.31 9.34
N GLU A 179 -12.84 1.88 8.18
CA GLU A 179 -12.93 2.73 6.98
C GLU A 179 -13.89 3.91 7.21
N LYS A 180 -15.03 3.68 7.86
CA LYS A 180 -15.95 4.75 8.28
C LYS A 180 -15.25 5.76 9.20
N MET A 181 -14.47 5.28 10.17
CA MET A 181 -13.69 6.14 11.08
C MET A 181 -12.58 6.91 10.39
N LYS A 182 -12.03 6.39 9.28
CA LYS A 182 -11.12 7.13 8.39
C LYS A 182 -11.81 8.23 7.57
N GLY A 183 -13.14 8.36 7.66
CA GLY A 183 -13.92 9.31 6.86
C GLY A 183 -14.16 8.83 5.43
N ILE A 184 -13.93 7.54 5.13
CA ILE A 184 -14.20 6.97 3.81
C ILE A 184 -15.72 6.77 3.68
N GLN A 185 -16.36 7.63 2.89
CA GLN A 185 -17.78 7.48 2.57
C GLN A 185 -17.97 6.45 1.46
N LYS A 186 -18.51 5.27 1.78
CA LYS A 186 -18.95 4.31 0.76
C LYS A 186 -20.23 4.82 0.11
N LYS A 187 -20.14 5.27 -1.14
CA LYS A 187 -21.32 5.57 -1.96
C LYS A 187 -21.91 4.25 -2.44
N ILE A 188 -23.08 3.88 -1.92
CA ILE A 188 -23.80 2.71 -2.41
C ILE A 188 -24.38 3.07 -3.78
N VAL A 189 -23.82 2.50 -4.83
CA VAL A 189 -24.32 2.67 -6.19
C VAL A 189 -25.27 1.51 -6.51
N PRO A 190 -26.53 1.78 -6.91
CA PRO A 190 -27.45 0.73 -7.34
C PRO A 190 -26.83 -0.15 -8.43
N ALA A 191 -27.04 -1.46 -8.38
CA ALA A 191 -26.40 -2.42 -9.29
C ALA A 191 -26.64 -2.12 -10.79
N TYR A 192 -27.76 -1.46 -11.14
CA TYR A 192 -28.04 -1.05 -12.51
C TYR A 192 -27.16 0.10 -13.00
N GLN A 193 -26.69 0.98 -12.10
CA GLN A 193 -25.69 2.02 -12.39
C GLN A 193 -24.27 1.47 -12.36
N ALA A 194 -24.01 0.38 -11.62
CA ALA A 194 -22.68 -0.24 -11.58
C ALA A 194 -22.21 -0.76 -12.95
N LYS A 195 -23.13 -1.20 -13.83
CA LYS A 195 -22.80 -1.56 -15.22
C LYS A 195 -22.36 -0.38 -16.10
N MET A 196 -22.63 0.86 -15.68
CA MET A 196 -22.21 2.07 -16.39
C MET A 196 -20.94 2.69 -15.80
N LEU A 197 -20.44 2.16 -14.68
CA LEU A 197 -19.19 2.64 -14.10
C LEU A 197 -18.00 2.03 -14.84
N PRO A 198 -16.95 2.82 -15.12
CA PRO A 198 -15.69 2.31 -15.63
C PRO A 198 -15.11 1.25 -14.70
N GLU A 199 -14.57 0.18 -15.28
CA GLU A 199 -13.92 -0.91 -14.55
C GLU A 199 -12.63 -0.42 -13.87
N TYR A 200 -11.96 0.54 -14.52
CA TYR A 200 -10.70 1.14 -14.06
C TYR A 200 -10.83 2.66 -13.94
N ASP A 201 -10.02 3.24 -13.07
CA ASP A 201 -9.99 4.69 -12.93
C ASP A 201 -9.16 5.31 -14.07
N VAL A 202 -8.07 4.66 -14.47
CA VAL A 202 -7.11 5.19 -15.47
C VAL A 202 -6.70 4.13 -16.46
N PHE A 203 -6.66 4.48 -17.75
CA PHE A 203 -5.95 3.72 -18.78
C PHE A 203 -4.54 4.29 -18.99
N LEU A 204 -3.50 3.45 -18.84
CA LEU A 204 -2.11 3.86 -19.03
C LEU A 204 -1.56 3.32 -20.36
N SER A 205 -1.60 4.15 -21.40
CA SER A 205 -1.09 3.83 -22.74
C SER A 205 0.40 4.11 -22.84
N HIS A 206 1.17 3.14 -23.33
CA HIS A 206 2.62 3.23 -23.50
C HIS A 206 3.12 2.30 -24.61
N ALA A 207 4.38 2.47 -25.04
CA ALA A 207 5.07 1.50 -25.87
C ALA A 207 5.64 0.34 -25.05
N ASN A 208 5.68 -0.88 -25.62
CA ASN A 208 6.28 -2.02 -24.93
C ASN A 208 7.71 -1.74 -24.46
N ALA A 209 8.50 -1.08 -25.31
CA ALA A 209 9.88 -0.74 -25.02
C ALA A 209 10.06 0.24 -23.85
N ASP A 210 9.01 0.96 -23.44
CA ASP A 210 9.04 1.90 -22.31
C ASP A 210 8.63 1.25 -20.98
N LYS A 211 8.22 -0.03 -21.00
CA LYS A 211 7.59 -0.72 -19.87
C LYS A 211 8.51 -0.88 -18.66
N GLU A 212 9.69 -1.46 -18.88
CA GLU A 212 10.59 -1.91 -17.81
C GLU A 212 11.23 -0.78 -16.99
N ASN A 213 11.14 0.48 -17.45
CA ASN A 213 11.79 1.62 -16.78
C ASN A 213 10.78 2.57 -16.13
N PHE A 214 9.99 3.28 -16.93
CA PHE A 214 9.18 4.39 -16.45
C PHE A 214 7.73 3.98 -16.11
N VAL A 215 7.14 3.11 -16.92
CA VAL A 215 5.71 2.80 -16.85
C VAL A 215 5.40 1.95 -15.63
N ASP A 216 6.22 0.94 -15.32
CA ASP A 216 6.03 0.11 -14.12
C ASP A 216 6.18 0.93 -12.83
N GLU A 217 7.12 1.89 -12.78
CA GLU A 217 7.29 2.78 -11.63
C GLU A 217 6.11 3.76 -11.48
N LEU A 218 5.65 4.36 -12.58
CA LEU A 218 4.47 5.22 -12.59
C LEU A 218 3.21 4.45 -12.20
N SER A 219 3.05 3.23 -12.71
CA SER A 219 1.94 2.33 -12.36
C SER A 219 1.94 2.05 -10.86
N ALA A 220 3.08 1.63 -10.30
CA ALA A 220 3.22 1.40 -8.87
C ALA A 220 2.92 2.65 -8.04
N SER A 221 3.32 3.83 -8.52
CA SER A 221 3.07 5.11 -7.84
C SER A 221 1.59 5.48 -7.82
N LEU A 222 0.88 5.26 -8.93
CA LEU A 222 -0.57 5.45 -9.04
C LEU A 222 -1.34 4.42 -8.17
N GLU A 223 -0.93 3.16 -8.17
CA GLU A 223 -1.52 2.11 -7.33
C GLU A 223 -1.36 2.39 -5.84
N LYS A 224 -0.22 2.95 -5.40
CA LYS A 224 -0.02 3.42 -4.01
C LYS A 224 -1.06 4.46 -3.58
N LEU A 225 -1.56 5.26 -4.53
CA LEU A 225 -2.63 6.25 -4.29
C LEU A 225 -4.04 5.64 -4.36
N GLY A 226 -4.16 4.32 -4.55
CA GLY A 226 -5.44 3.61 -4.64
C GLY A 226 -6.14 3.74 -5.99
N ILE A 227 -5.43 4.21 -7.03
CA ILE A 227 -5.97 4.37 -8.38
C ILE A 227 -5.93 3.02 -9.10
N ARG A 228 -7.08 2.56 -9.60
CA ARG A 228 -7.18 1.30 -10.38
C ARG A 228 -6.76 1.56 -11.82
N ILE A 229 -5.71 0.88 -12.25
CA ILE A 229 -5.10 1.12 -13.57
C ILE A 229 -5.47 -0.03 -14.51
N PHE A 230 -5.96 0.34 -15.69
CA PHE A 230 -5.98 -0.54 -16.85
C PHE A 230 -4.68 -0.32 -17.61
N TYR A 231 -3.78 -1.29 -17.57
CA TYR A 231 -2.65 -1.34 -18.49
C TYR A 231 -2.46 -2.79 -18.93
N ASP A 232 -2.28 -2.98 -20.23
CA ASP A 232 -2.21 -4.32 -20.80
C ASP A 232 -0.87 -4.98 -20.44
N LYS A 233 -0.90 -6.18 -19.84
CA LYS A 233 0.31 -7.00 -19.64
C LYS A 233 0.82 -7.55 -20.96
N THR A 234 -0.09 -7.79 -21.91
CA THR A 234 0.23 -8.00 -23.32
C THR A 234 0.41 -6.64 -23.97
N SER A 235 1.65 -6.19 -23.96
CA SER A 235 2.08 -5.05 -24.75
C SER A 235 1.59 -5.12 -26.19
N LEU A 236 1.32 -3.96 -26.79
CA LEU A 236 0.98 -3.83 -28.20
C LEU A 236 2.05 -4.52 -29.08
N GLU A 237 1.67 -5.59 -29.76
CA GLU A 237 2.54 -6.35 -30.66
C GLU A 237 2.46 -5.78 -32.09
N TRP A 238 3.41 -6.19 -32.93
CA TRP A 238 3.44 -5.81 -34.34
C TRP A 238 2.16 -6.28 -35.04
N GLY A 239 1.37 -5.35 -35.59
CA GLY A 239 0.12 -5.65 -36.31
C GLY A 239 -1.18 -5.35 -35.55
N ASP A 240 -1.12 -4.99 -34.27
CA ASP A 240 -2.30 -4.50 -33.53
C ASP A 240 -2.69 -3.08 -34.01
N ASN A 241 -3.99 -2.84 -34.25
CA ASN A 241 -4.48 -1.49 -34.54
C ASN A 241 -4.41 -0.63 -33.26
N TRP A 242 -3.33 0.14 -33.17
CA TRP A 242 -2.97 0.95 -32.01
C TRP A 242 -4.08 1.91 -31.59
N LYS A 243 -4.78 2.47 -32.58
CA LYS A 243 -5.91 3.38 -32.38
C LYS A 243 -7.08 2.69 -31.69
N ASP A 244 -7.46 1.51 -32.16
CA ASP A 244 -8.59 0.77 -31.60
C ASP A 244 -8.31 0.37 -30.15
N ARG A 245 -7.08 -0.03 -29.84
CA ARG A 245 -6.66 -0.37 -28.47
C ARG A 245 -6.73 0.82 -27.51
N ILE A 246 -6.30 2.01 -27.94
CA ILE A 246 -6.46 3.22 -27.13
C ILE A 246 -7.94 3.55 -26.95
N LEU A 247 -8.75 3.43 -28.00
CA LEU A 247 -10.19 3.69 -27.91
C LEU A 247 -10.91 2.66 -27.01
N GLU A 248 -10.48 1.41 -27.00
CA GLU A 248 -11.00 0.37 -26.09
C GLU A 248 -10.54 0.55 -24.65
N GLY A 249 -9.25 0.82 -24.44
CA GLY A 249 -8.70 1.08 -23.12
C GLY A 249 -9.33 2.32 -22.50
N THR A 250 -9.48 3.38 -23.30
CA THR A 250 -10.24 4.55 -22.86
C THR A 250 -11.69 4.21 -22.58
N LYS A 251 -12.41 3.33 -23.30
CA LYS A 251 -13.80 2.95 -22.93
C LYS A 251 -13.91 2.30 -21.55
N LYS A 252 -12.93 1.46 -21.16
CA LYS A 252 -12.94 0.74 -19.87
C LYS A 252 -12.52 1.59 -18.66
N ALA A 253 -11.85 2.71 -18.91
CA ALA A 253 -11.37 3.62 -17.87
C ALA A 253 -12.10 4.96 -17.88
N GLU A 254 -12.16 5.63 -16.74
CA GLU A 254 -12.72 6.99 -16.67
C GLU A 254 -11.76 8.00 -17.33
N PHE A 255 -10.46 7.82 -17.09
CA PHE A 255 -9.40 8.72 -17.51
C PHE A 255 -8.30 7.98 -18.28
N ALA A 256 -7.41 8.72 -18.93
CA ALA A 256 -6.28 8.15 -19.64
C ALA A 256 -4.98 8.93 -19.42
N ILE A 257 -3.87 8.19 -19.32
CA ILE A 257 -2.51 8.71 -19.35
C ILE A 257 -1.86 8.13 -20.60
N ILE A 258 -1.23 8.98 -21.41
CA ILE A 258 -0.59 8.58 -22.67
C ILE A 258 0.89 8.92 -22.59
N VAL A 259 1.75 7.90 -22.60
CA VAL A 259 3.21 8.06 -22.63
C VAL A 259 3.66 8.17 -24.08
N ILE A 260 4.20 9.32 -24.43
CA ILE A 260 4.71 9.69 -25.74
C ILE A 260 6.23 9.67 -25.68
N SER A 261 6.85 8.68 -26.32
CA SER A 261 8.30 8.47 -26.40
C SER A 261 8.75 8.37 -27.86
N GLU A 262 10.04 8.14 -28.11
CA GLU A 262 10.50 7.80 -29.47
C GLU A 262 9.78 6.56 -30.02
N ASN A 263 9.59 5.54 -29.16
CA ASN A 263 8.89 4.30 -29.48
C ASN A 263 7.38 4.49 -29.74
N PHE A 264 6.83 5.67 -29.45
CA PHE A 264 5.47 6.05 -29.80
C PHE A 264 5.36 6.51 -31.26
N PHE A 265 6.43 7.09 -31.83
CA PHE A 265 6.42 7.73 -33.16
C PHE A 265 6.48 6.76 -34.35
N ASP A 266 6.82 5.49 -34.11
CA ASP A 266 6.91 4.45 -35.14
C ASP A 266 5.54 3.81 -35.44
N ARG A 267 4.44 4.55 -35.24
CA ARG A 267 3.07 4.01 -35.22
C ARG A 267 2.16 4.68 -36.25
N GLU A 268 1.16 3.92 -36.70
CA GLU A 268 0.11 4.37 -37.62
C GLU A 268 -0.91 5.32 -36.94
N TRP A 269 -0.48 6.52 -36.56
CA TRP A 269 -1.37 7.64 -36.25
C TRP A 269 -1.12 8.77 -37.21
N THR A 270 -2.19 9.29 -37.82
CA THR A 270 -2.09 10.60 -38.47
C THR A 270 -1.98 11.69 -37.41
N GLU A 271 -1.20 12.72 -37.69
CA GLU A 271 -1.04 13.88 -36.79
C GLU A 271 -2.40 14.45 -36.35
N LYS A 272 -3.34 14.54 -37.31
CA LYS A 272 -4.70 15.04 -37.08
C LYS A 272 -5.47 14.20 -36.08
N GLU A 273 -5.39 12.88 -36.16
CA GLU A 273 -6.08 11.99 -35.23
C GLU A 273 -5.51 12.12 -33.81
N LEU A 274 -4.20 12.19 -33.67
CA LEU A 274 -3.56 12.32 -32.36
C LEU A 274 -3.89 13.66 -31.71
N ALA A 275 -3.85 14.74 -32.50
CA ALA A 275 -4.27 16.06 -32.05
C ALA A 275 -5.75 16.09 -31.64
N GLU A 276 -6.65 15.49 -32.43
CA GLU A 276 -8.07 15.40 -32.08
C GLU A 276 -8.28 14.57 -30.81
N PHE A 277 -7.57 13.46 -30.66
CA PHE A 277 -7.66 12.62 -29.47
C PHE A 277 -7.20 13.37 -28.21
N LEU A 278 -6.01 13.98 -28.24
CA LEU A 278 -5.45 14.70 -27.11
C LEU A 278 -6.20 16.01 -26.80
N SER A 279 -6.78 16.66 -27.81
CA SER A 279 -7.55 17.91 -27.63
C SER A 279 -8.99 17.71 -27.13
N ARG A 280 -9.47 16.47 -26.98
CA ARG A 280 -10.76 16.14 -26.33
C ARG A 280 -10.81 16.46 -24.83
N GLN A 281 -9.97 17.38 -24.36
CA GLN A 281 -10.05 17.94 -23.03
C GLN A 281 -11.13 19.05 -22.99
N ASN A 282 -11.83 19.16 -21.87
CA ASN A 282 -12.57 20.37 -21.47
C ASN A 282 -13.95 20.65 -22.11
N ARG A 283 -14.75 19.63 -22.49
CA ARG A 283 -16.21 19.78 -22.67
C ARG A 283 -16.98 18.75 -21.83
N ASN A 284 -18.14 19.15 -21.32
CA ASN A 284 -19.01 18.35 -20.45
C ASN A 284 -19.13 16.90 -20.96
N GLY A 285 -18.58 15.95 -20.20
CA GLY A 285 -18.59 14.51 -20.49
C GLY A 285 -17.39 13.93 -21.27
N GLN A 286 -16.37 14.71 -21.64
CA GLN A 286 -15.20 14.19 -22.37
C GLN A 286 -14.04 13.78 -21.44
N LYS A 287 -13.45 12.60 -21.66
CA LYS A 287 -12.43 11.97 -20.78
C LYS A 287 -11.19 12.84 -20.56
N LEU A 288 -10.69 12.89 -19.32
CA LEU A 288 -9.39 13.51 -19.02
C LEU A 288 -8.29 12.65 -19.66
N ILE A 289 -7.46 13.26 -20.49
CA ILE A 289 -6.32 12.62 -21.16
C ILE A 289 -5.09 13.43 -20.78
N LEU A 290 -4.13 12.76 -20.13
CA LEU A 290 -2.89 13.36 -19.66
C LEU A 290 -1.71 12.86 -20.52
N PRO A 291 -1.21 13.67 -21.45
CA PRO A 291 -0.02 13.31 -22.22
C PRO A 291 1.26 13.51 -21.39
N ILE A 292 2.11 12.50 -21.36
CA ILE A 292 3.44 12.51 -20.75
C ILE A 292 4.46 12.33 -21.86
N ILE A 293 5.44 13.24 -21.96
CA ILE A 293 6.60 13.03 -22.83
C ILE A 293 7.70 12.28 -22.07
N HIS A 294 8.27 11.24 -22.70
CA HIS A 294 9.28 10.37 -22.12
C HIS A 294 10.47 10.16 -23.04
N ASN A 295 11.66 10.51 -22.56
CA ASN A 295 12.93 10.46 -23.31
C ASN A 295 12.89 11.18 -24.66
N ILE A 296 12.00 12.16 -24.82
CA ILE A 296 11.92 13.05 -25.98
C ILE A 296 11.75 14.49 -25.50
N THR A 297 12.13 15.46 -26.34
CA THR A 297 11.84 16.86 -26.06
C THR A 297 10.51 17.29 -26.71
N ASN A 298 9.90 18.36 -26.19
CA ASN A 298 8.77 19.02 -26.89
C ASN A 298 9.16 19.47 -28.31
N GLY A 299 10.44 19.75 -28.56
CA GLY A 299 10.93 20.05 -29.91
C GLY A 299 10.82 18.86 -30.85
N ASP A 300 11.10 17.65 -30.38
CA ASP A 300 11.00 16.43 -31.17
C ASP A 300 9.54 16.04 -31.42
N LEU A 301 8.69 16.21 -30.40
CA LEU A 301 7.24 16.11 -30.56
C LEU A 301 6.72 17.09 -31.61
N ARG A 302 7.19 18.35 -31.60
CA ARG A 302 6.81 19.37 -32.58
C ARG A 302 7.32 19.07 -34.00
N LYS A 303 8.51 18.49 -34.13
CA LYS A 303 9.03 18.09 -35.45
C LYS A 303 8.19 16.98 -36.06
N LYS A 304 7.74 16.01 -35.26
CA LYS A 304 6.95 14.87 -35.73
C LYS A 304 5.46 15.21 -35.89
N TYR A 305 4.91 15.93 -34.92
CA TYR A 305 3.49 16.31 -34.82
C TYR A 305 3.33 17.79 -34.44
N PRO A 306 3.53 18.74 -35.37
CA PRO A 306 3.46 20.17 -35.11
C PRO A 306 2.21 20.64 -34.36
N SER A 307 1.03 20.13 -34.71
CA SER A 307 -0.26 20.51 -34.11
C SER A 307 -0.52 19.90 -32.73
N VAL A 308 0.27 18.90 -32.32
CA VAL A 308 0.18 18.28 -30.99
C VAL A 308 1.05 19.02 -29.97
N ALA A 309 2.11 19.69 -30.42
CA ALA A 309 3.06 20.37 -29.54
C ALA A 309 2.48 21.58 -28.78
N ASP A 310 1.35 22.12 -29.23
CA ASP A 310 0.64 23.20 -28.52
C ASP A 310 -0.18 22.68 -27.32
N ILE A 311 -0.32 21.35 -27.18
CA ILE A 311 -1.01 20.71 -26.05
C ILE A 311 -0.06 20.65 -24.85
N GLN A 312 -0.58 20.98 -23.67
CA GLN A 312 0.20 20.91 -22.44
C GLN A 312 0.54 19.44 -22.10
N THR A 313 1.83 19.14 -22.01
CA THR A 313 2.37 17.83 -21.65
C THR A 313 3.11 17.86 -20.31
N ILE A 314 3.17 16.70 -19.63
CA ILE A 314 4.06 16.50 -18.49
C ILE A 314 5.38 15.92 -19.00
N ASP A 315 6.49 16.48 -18.56
CA ASP A 315 7.83 16.01 -18.89
C ASP A 315 8.33 15.05 -17.82
N SER A 316 8.48 13.77 -18.17
CA SER A 316 8.97 12.74 -17.24
C SER A 316 10.43 12.93 -16.79
N GLN A 317 11.19 13.81 -17.46
CA GLN A 317 12.53 14.18 -16.99
C GLN A 317 12.49 15.26 -15.90
N LYS A 318 11.38 16.00 -15.80
CA LYS A 318 11.20 17.09 -14.82
C LYS A 318 10.47 16.67 -13.56
N TYR A 319 9.69 15.59 -13.64
CA TYR A 319 8.86 15.11 -12.54
C TYR A 319 9.14 13.62 -12.28
N THR A 320 9.25 13.27 -11.01
CA THR A 320 9.29 11.88 -10.56
C THR A 320 7.93 11.18 -10.75
N CYS A 321 7.93 9.85 -10.81
CA CYS A 321 6.71 9.06 -10.93
C CYS A 321 5.68 9.35 -9.80
N ASP A 322 6.15 9.55 -8.57
CA ASP A 322 5.29 9.92 -7.44
C ASP A 322 4.69 11.34 -7.61
N GLU A 323 5.46 12.32 -8.11
CA GLU A 323 4.95 13.66 -8.40
C GLU A 323 3.91 13.65 -9.53
N ILE A 324 4.16 12.88 -10.60
CA ILE A 324 3.20 12.71 -11.69
C ILE A 324 1.90 12.07 -11.17
N ALA A 325 2.01 11.03 -10.34
CA ALA A 325 0.86 10.38 -9.73
C ALA A 325 0.05 11.34 -8.85
N LEU A 326 0.72 12.20 -8.07
CA LEU A 326 0.09 13.23 -7.25
C LEU A 326 -0.59 14.32 -8.09
N LEU A 327 0.04 14.79 -9.17
CA LEU A 327 -0.55 15.74 -10.11
C LEU A 327 -1.82 15.17 -10.74
N PHE A 328 -1.75 13.91 -11.18
CA PHE A 328 -2.88 13.20 -11.74
C PHE A 328 -4.02 13.05 -10.71
N ALA A 329 -3.74 12.58 -9.50
CA ALA A 329 -4.72 12.42 -8.43
C ALA A 329 -5.39 13.76 -8.05
N ARG A 330 -4.63 14.86 -8.03
CA ARG A 330 -5.18 16.20 -7.77
C ARG A 330 -6.18 16.60 -8.86
N GLN A 331 -5.86 16.34 -10.13
CA GLN A 331 -6.73 16.65 -11.25
C GLN A 331 -7.98 15.76 -11.27
N LEU A 332 -7.82 14.48 -10.94
CA LEU A 332 -8.89 13.50 -10.73
C LEU A 332 -9.91 14.02 -9.71
N ILE A 333 -9.44 14.37 -8.52
CA ILE A 333 -10.29 14.86 -7.42
C ILE A 333 -10.99 16.16 -7.81
N LYS A 334 -10.26 17.10 -8.44
CA LYS A 334 -10.85 18.36 -8.91
C LYS A 334 -12.02 18.11 -9.85
N ARG A 335 -11.89 17.13 -10.74
CA ARG A 335 -12.91 16.80 -11.73
C ARG A 335 -14.11 16.09 -11.12
N LEU A 336 -13.88 15.09 -10.27
CA LEU A 336 -14.95 14.40 -9.54
C LEU A 336 -15.76 15.35 -8.63
N LYS A 337 -15.13 16.42 -8.13
CA LYS A 337 -15.81 17.47 -7.35
C LYS A 337 -16.60 18.48 -8.19
N MET A 338 -16.32 18.60 -9.49
CA MET A 338 -17.08 19.47 -10.39
C MET A 338 -18.33 18.78 -10.96
N GLU A 339 -18.39 17.45 -10.89
CA GLU A 339 -19.51 16.62 -11.37
C GLU A 339 -20.55 16.30 -10.28
N ASN A 340 -20.25 16.57 -9.00
CA ASN A 340 -21.21 16.55 -7.89
C ASN A 340 -21.53 17.99 -7.48
#